data_AF-A0A7G8XC27-F1
#
_entry.id   AF-A0A7G8XC27-F1
#
_cell.length_a   1.000
_cell.length_b   1.000
_cell.length_c   1.000
_cell.angle_alpha   90.00
_cell.angle_beta   90.00
_cell.angle_gamma   90.00
#
_symmetry.space_group_name_H-M   'P 1'
#
loop_
_entity.id
_entity.type
_entity.pdbx_description
1 polymer ?
#
loop_
_entity_poly.entity_id
_entity_poly.type
_entity_poly.pdbx_seq_one_letter_code
_entity_poly.pdbx_strand_id
1 'polypeptide(L)' 'MDKGSILLIVQIYISSGWIDLHVHAFPSFNAYGDDINEIRVKQGVTMIVEVGRCGTERISDLIARGE' A
#
# COMPACT_ATOMS: atom_id res chain seq x y z
N MET A 1 -22.05 -10.55 10.19
CA MET A 1 -22.13 -9.39 9.29
C MET A 1 -22.03 -8.16 10.17
N ASP A 2 -20.89 -7.49 10.13
CA ASP A 2 -20.69 -6.27 10.91
C ASP A 2 -21.61 -5.17 10.36
N LYS A 3 -22.20 -4.39 11.28
CA LYS A 3 -23.08 -3.27 10.91
C LYS A 3 -22.20 -2.13 10.41
N GLY A 4 -22.42 -1.69 9.17
CA GLY A 4 -21.76 -0.50 8.63
C GLY A 4 -22.19 0.77 9.37
N SER A 5 -21.28 1.75 9.47
CA SER A 5 -21.53 3.09 10.02
C SER A 5 -21.69 4.12 8.90
N ILE A 6 -22.62 5.07 9.05
CA ILE A 6 -22.78 6.22 8.16
C ILE A 6 -21.96 7.39 8.72
N LEU A 7 -21.11 7.99 7.89
CA LEU A 7 -20.32 9.18 8.25
C LEU A 7 -20.83 10.40 7.47
N LEU A 8 -21.23 11.46 8.19
CA LEU A 8 -21.54 12.76 7.59
C LEU A 8 -20.25 13.58 7.49
N ILE A 9 -19.94 14.09 6.30
CA ILE A 9 -18.72 14.84 6.02
C ILE A 9 -19.08 16.16 5.33
N VAL A 10 -18.58 17.26 5.86
CA VAL A 10 -18.85 18.63 5.36
C VAL A 10 -17.55 19.22 4.80
N GLN A 11 -17.60 19.64 3.53
CA GLN A 11 -16.53 20.41 2.88
C GLN A 11 -15.17 19.69 2.76
N ILE A 12 -15.18 18.46 2.22
CA ILE A 12 -13.96 17.73 1.83
C ILE A 12 -14.15 17.07 0.46
N TYR A 13 -13.03 16.72 -0.18
CA TYR A 13 -13.05 15.89 -1.39
C TYR A 13 -12.97 14.42 -1.03
N ILE A 14 -13.80 13.61 -1.68
CA ILE A 14 -13.81 12.15 -1.55
C ILE A 14 -13.49 11.59 -2.93
N SER A 15 -12.53 10.68 -3.00
CA SER A 15 -12.24 9.91 -4.21
C SER A 15 -12.24 8.43 -3.91
N SER A 16 -12.19 7.62 -4.97
CA SER A 16 -11.66 6.26 -4.85
C SER A 16 -10.27 6.29 -4.22
N GLY A 17 -9.87 5.19 -3.58
CA GLY A 17 -8.52 5.05 -3.08
C GLY A 17 -7.48 5.23 -4.18
N TRP A 18 -6.37 5.90 -3.86
CA TRP A 18 -5.33 6.17 -4.87
C TRP A 18 -4.50 4.93 -5.15
N ILE A 19 -3.89 4.92 -6.34
CA ILE A 19 -2.96 3.88 -6.79
C ILE A 19 -1.61 4.55 -7.02
N ASP A 20 -0.60 4.18 -6.22
CA ASP A 20 0.78 4.60 -6.46
C ASP A 20 1.49 3.54 -7.32
N LEU A 21 1.90 3.93 -8.52
CA LEU A 21 2.45 3.02 -9.52
C LEU A 21 3.96 2.79 -9.38
N HIS A 22 4.65 3.49 -8.47
CA HIS A 22 6.10 3.38 -8.35
C HIS A 22 6.57 3.54 -6.90
N VAL A 23 6.66 2.43 -6.19
CA VAL A 23 7.17 2.40 -4.80
C VAL A 23 8.29 1.37 -4.59
N HIS A 24 9.00 1.47 -3.45
CA HIS A 24 10.00 0.52 -2.96
C HIS A 24 9.60 -0.03 -1.57
N ALA A 25 8.50 -0.77 -1.51
CA ALA A 25 7.84 -1.34 -0.34
C ALA A 25 8.43 -2.68 0.14
N PHE A 26 9.75 -2.90 0.03
CA PHE A 26 10.42 -4.10 0.54
C PHE A 26 11.34 -3.77 1.75
N PRO A 27 10.80 -3.74 2.99
CA PRO A 27 11.50 -3.23 4.17
C PRO A 27 12.81 -3.96 4.52
N SER A 28 12.95 -5.22 4.09
CA SER A 28 14.17 -6.00 4.32
C SER A 28 15.35 -5.57 3.44
N PHE A 29 15.15 -4.60 2.55
CA PHE A 29 16.20 -3.99 1.76
C PHE A 29 16.66 -2.67 2.41
N ASN A 30 17.81 -2.72 3.06
CA ASN A 30 18.31 -1.67 3.96
C ASN A 30 18.61 -0.30 3.31
N ALA A 31 18.64 -0.20 1.97
CA ALA A 31 18.96 1.07 1.31
C ALA A 31 17.72 1.96 1.08
N TYR A 32 16.55 1.38 0.75
CA TYR A 32 15.35 2.13 0.33
C TYR A 32 14.03 1.37 0.56
N GLY A 33 14.01 0.35 1.44
CA GLY A 33 12.80 -0.42 1.72
C GLY A 33 11.87 0.31 2.68
N ASP A 34 10.75 0.82 2.19
CA ASP A 34 9.75 1.53 3.00
C ASP A 34 8.74 0.56 3.64
N ASP A 35 8.20 0.97 4.79
CA ASP A 35 7.07 0.29 5.43
C ASP A 35 5.78 0.55 4.64
N ILE A 36 5.03 -0.52 4.34
CA ILE A 36 3.82 -0.47 3.52
C ILE A 36 2.76 0.47 4.11
N ASN A 37 2.61 0.54 5.43
CA ASN A 37 1.58 1.38 6.04
C ASN A 37 1.92 2.87 5.96
N GLU A 38 3.20 3.20 6.03
CA GLU A 38 3.68 4.59 5.92
C GLU A 38 3.44 5.19 4.53
N ILE A 39 3.54 4.37 3.48
CA ILE A 39 3.34 4.79 2.08
C ILE A 39 1.93 4.50 1.52
N ARG A 40 1.13 3.64 2.18
CA ARG A 40 -0.22 3.26 1.74
C ARG A 40 -1.32 3.99 2.52
N VAL A 41 -1.80 3.37 3.59
CA VAL A 41 -3.02 3.77 4.30
C VAL A 41 -2.92 5.18 4.87
N LYS A 42 -1.75 5.58 5.37
CA LYS A 42 -1.54 6.93 5.93
C LYS A 42 -1.53 8.03 4.88
N GLN A 43 -1.29 7.69 3.61
CA GLN A 43 -1.23 8.64 2.48
C GLN A 43 -2.52 8.66 1.65
N GLY A 44 -3.57 7.91 2.04
CA GLY A 44 -4.78 7.77 1.23
C GLY A 44 -4.62 6.89 -0.02
N VAL A 45 -3.49 6.16 -0.11
CA VAL A 45 -3.22 5.19 -1.16
C VAL A 45 -3.78 3.84 -0.74
N THR A 46 -4.49 3.18 -1.65
CA THR A 46 -5.11 1.86 -1.39
C THR A 46 -4.39 0.73 -2.10
N MET A 47 -3.67 1.04 -3.17
CA MET A 47 -2.89 0.08 -3.94
C MET A 47 -1.53 0.69 -4.29
N ILE A 48 -0.49 -0.11 -4.15
CA ILE A 48 0.88 0.26 -4.51
C ILE A 48 1.41 -0.77 -5.50
N VAL A 49 2.26 -0.34 -6.43
CA VAL A 49 2.99 -1.20 -7.34
C VAL A 49 4.48 -1.13 -6.99
N GLU A 50 5.01 -2.26 -6.50
CA GLU A 50 6.43 -2.40 -6.20
C GLU A 50 7.25 -2.33 -7.49
N VAL A 51 8.08 -1.30 -7.63
CA VAL A 51 8.95 -1.13 -8.78
C VAL A 51 10.39 -1.31 -8.32
N GLY A 52 10.97 -2.46 -8.65
CA GLY A 52 12.41 -2.51 -8.82
C GLY A 52 13.22 -3.33 -7.83
N ARG A 53 12.78 -4.53 -7.43
CA ARG A 53 13.71 -5.67 -7.21
C ARG A 53 13.11 -7.01 -6.80
N CYS A 54 11.79 -7.13 -6.71
CA CYS A 54 11.14 -8.44 -6.72
C CYS A 54 11.24 -9.06 -8.13
N GLY A 55 12.46 -9.29 -8.62
CA GLY A 55 12.70 -10.11 -9.80
C GLY A 55 12.35 -11.56 -9.51
N THR A 56 12.59 -12.44 -10.49
CA THR A 56 12.20 -13.86 -10.49
C THR A 56 12.60 -14.64 -9.23
N GLU A 57 13.66 -14.21 -8.53
CA GLU A 57 14.21 -14.92 -7.36
C GLU A 57 13.51 -14.62 -6.02
N ARG A 58 12.70 -13.55 -5.92
CA ARG A 58 12.11 -13.11 -4.64
C ARG A 58 10.58 -12.92 -4.67
N ILE A 59 9.93 -13.34 -5.75
CA ILE A 59 8.46 -13.26 -5.86
C ILE A 59 7.74 -14.10 -4.79
N SER A 60 8.34 -15.23 -4.41
CA SER A 60 7.84 -16.08 -3.31
C SER A 60 7.81 -15.33 -1.97
N ASP A 61 8.82 -14.50 -1.70
CA ASP A 61 8.90 -13.71 -0.47
C ASP A 61 7.86 -12.59 -0.42
N LEU A 62 7.52 -12.02 -1.59
CA LEU A 62 6.47 -11.02 -1.70
C LEU A 62 5.09 -11.64 -1.47
N ILE A 63 4.81 -12.80 -2.07
CA ILE A 63 3.54 -13.52 -1.88
C ILE A 63 3.36 -13.94 -0.42
N ALA A 64 4.42 -14.45 0.23
CA ALA A 64 4.39 -14.90 1.61
C ALA A 64 4.07 -13.77 2.62
N ARG A 65 4.22 -12.50 2.22
CA ARG A 65 3.93 -11.32 3.06
C ARG A 65 2.55 -10.71 2.83
N GLY A 66 1.75 -11.28 1.93
CA GLY A 66 0.43 -10.76 1.54
C GLY A 66 -0.72 -11.04 2.53
N GLU A 67 -0.48 -10.97 3.85
CA GLU A 67 -1.51 -11.05 4.91
C GLU A 67 -1.87 -9.66 5.47
#